data_AF-A0A382HR26-F1
#
_entry.id   AF-A0A382HR26-F1
#
_cell.length_a   1.000
_cell.length_b   1.000
_cell.length_c   1.000
_cell.angle_alpha   90.00
_cell.angle_beta   90.00
_cell.angle_gamma   90.00
#
_symmetry.space_group_name_H-M   'P 1'
#
loop_
_entity.id
_entity.type
_entity.pdbx_description
1 polymer ?
#
loop_
_entity_poly.entity_id
_entity_poly.type
_entity_poly.pdbx_seq_one_letter_code
_entity_poly.pdbx_strand_id
1 'polypeptide(L)'
;MEKENDSKIEELEKCIDKHGKDIKKLKKKSQRKMTAMKFVGVIFDPEKFKTGEAEINDALADGFEVIRDFETGGGIVMALGKWERKDEKVKNGWTK
;
A
#
# COMPACT_ATOMS: atom_id res chain seq x y z
N MET A 1 2.96 44.73 22.20
CA MET A 1 1.90 43.71 22.17
C MET A 1 1.54 43.36 20.73
N GLU A 2 1.21 44.34 19.87
CA GLU A 2 0.90 44.09 18.44
C GLU A 2 2.04 43.42 17.66
N LYS A 3 3.27 43.95 17.74
CA LYS A 3 4.44 43.35 17.06
C LYS A 3 4.75 41.90 17.45
N GLU A 4 4.43 41.51 18.69
CA GLU A 4 4.65 40.15 19.18
C GLU A 4 3.56 39.20 18.67
N ASN A 5 2.34 39.71 18.49
CA ASN A 5 1.24 38.97 17.86
C ASN A 5 1.51 38.78 16.36
N ASP A 6 2.00 39.81 15.67
CA ASP A 6 2.37 39.73 14.25
C ASP A 6 3.46 38.67 14.00
N SER A 7 4.49 38.64 14.87
CA SER A 7 5.54 37.61 14.81
C SER A 7 5.00 36.20 15.00
N LYS A 8 4.05 36.00 15.92
CA LYS A 8 3.42 34.69 16.17
C LYS A 8 2.53 34.25 15.00
N ILE A 9 1.86 35.20 14.34
CA ILE A 9 1.06 34.92 13.13
C ILE A 9 1.97 34.47 11.99
N GLU A 10 3.11 35.14 11.77
CA GLU A 10 4.07 34.77 10.72
C GLU A 10 4.66 33.36 10.94
N GLU A 11 4.96 33.00 12.19
CA GLU A 11 5.43 31.65 12.54
C GLU A 11 4.35 30.58 12.28
N LEU A 12 3.09 30.87 12.62
CA LEU A 12 1.97 29.97 12.38
C LEU A 12 1.75 29.73 10.88
N GLU A 13 1.84 30.78 10.06
CA GLU A 13 1.74 30.67 8.60
C GLU A 13 2.82 29.75 8.04
N LYS A 14 4.08 29.92 8.46
CA LYS A 14 5.20 29.03 8.05
C LYS A 14 4.95 27.59 8.47
N CYS A 15 4.39 27.38 9.66
CA CYS A 15 4.09 26.04 10.18
C CYS A 15 2.98 25.36 9.36
N ILE A 16 1.90 26.08 9.06
CA ILE A 16 0.81 25.61 8.19
C ILE A 16 1.35 25.24 6.81
N ASP A 17 2.22 26.06 6.26
CA ASP A 17 2.79 25.88 4.93
C ASP A 17 3.70 24.63 4.85
N LYS A 18 4.47 24.37 5.92
CA LYS A 18 5.27 23.15 6.10
C LYS A 18 4.38 21.92 6.22
N HIS A 19 3.36 21.96 7.08
CA HIS A 19 2.42 20.86 7.26
C HIS A 19 1.67 20.55 5.96
N GLY A 20 1.27 21.56 5.19
CA GLY A 20 0.64 21.39 3.88
C GLY A 20 1.53 20.63 2.89
N LYS A 21 2.84 20.96 2.85
CA LYS A 21 3.83 20.27 2.01
C LYS A 21 4.01 18.81 2.42
N ASP A 22 4.05 18.53 3.73
CA ASP A 22 4.22 17.17 4.25
C ASP A 22 2.97 16.31 4.00
N ILE A 23 1.77 16.85 4.21
CA ILE A 23 0.50 16.19 3.85
C ILE A 23 0.48 15.86 2.35
N LYS A 24 0.92 16.79 1.49
CA LYS A 24 0.98 16.56 0.03
C LYS A 24 1.97 15.45 -0.36
N LYS A 25 3.11 15.36 0.32
CA LYS A 25 4.08 14.26 0.13
C LYS A 25 3.53 12.91 0.61
N LEU A 26 2.85 12.89 1.76
CA LEU A 26 2.21 11.69 2.30
C LEU A 26 1.11 11.17 1.36
N LYS A 27 0.28 12.07 0.80
CA LYS A 27 -0.73 11.73 -0.22
C LYS A 27 -0.13 11.28 -1.56
N LYS A 28 1.11 11.66 -1.91
CA LYS A 28 1.80 11.11 -3.08
C LYS A 28 2.31 9.69 -2.85
N LYS A 29 2.81 9.36 -1.65
CA LYS A 29 3.22 8.00 -1.28
C LYS A 29 2.09 6.97 -1.40
N SER A 30 0.83 7.39 -1.28
CA SER A 30 -0.34 6.53 -1.45
C SER A 30 -0.78 6.33 -2.90
N GLN A 31 -0.11 6.90 -3.91
CA GLN A 31 -0.45 6.68 -5.33
C GLN A 31 0.10 5.35 -5.88
N ARG A 32 0.05 4.28 -5.08
CA ARG A 32 0.24 2.93 -5.61
C ARG A 32 -0.96 2.60 -6.49
N LYS A 33 -0.71 2.10 -7.71
CA LYS A 33 -1.78 1.66 -8.60
C LYS A 33 -1.87 0.14 -8.52
N MET A 34 -3.05 -0.39 -8.19
CA MET A 34 -3.26 -1.84 -8.23
C MET A 34 -3.15 -2.29 -9.69
N THR A 35 -2.30 -3.27 -9.96
CA THR A 35 -2.06 -3.78 -11.31
C THR A 35 -2.66 -5.15 -11.53
N ALA A 36 -2.75 -5.97 -10.47
CA ALA A 36 -3.40 -7.27 -10.51
C ALA A 36 -4.13 -7.55 -9.20
N MET A 37 -5.15 -8.40 -9.28
CA MET A 37 -5.91 -8.91 -8.14
C MET A 37 -6.09 -10.41 -8.32
N LYS A 38 -5.97 -11.18 -7.24
CA LYS A 38 -6.14 -12.64 -7.21
C LYS A 38 -6.98 -13.03 -6.01
N PHE A 39 -7.89 -13.97 -6.17
CA PHE A 39 -8.59 -14.61 -5.05
C PHE A 39 -8.09 -16.04 -4.93
N VAL A 40 -7.61 -16.41 -3.75
CA VAL A 40 -7.10 -17.76 -3.48
C VAL A 40 -7.92 -18.38 -2.36
N GLY A 41 -8.53 -19.52 -2.63
CA GLY A 41 -9.26 -20.30 -1.64
C GLY A 41 -8.36 -21.30 -0.95
N VAL A 42 -8.38 -21.33 0.38
CA VAL A 42 -7.76 -22.37 1.20
C VAL A 42 -8.88 -23.18 1.83
N ILE A 43 -9.04 -24.42 1.37
CA ILE A 43 -10.00 -25.36 1.96
C ILE A 43 -9.33 -25.99 3.19
N PHE A 44 -9.98 -25.91 4.36
CA PHE A 44 -9.49 -26.48 5.62
C PHE A 44 -9.79 -27.97 5.72
N ASP A 45 -9.41 -28.70 4.68
CA ASP A 45 -9.37 -30.15 4.64
C ASP A 45 -7.89 -30.56 4.85
N PRO A 46 -7.57 -31.45 5.80
CA PRO A 46 -6.20 -31.90 6.09
C PRO A 46 -5.39 -32.33 4.87
N GLU A 47 -6.05 -32.80 3.81
CA GLU A 47 -5.38 -33.24 2.58
C GLU A 47 -5.21 -32.11 1.56
N LYS A 48 -6.05 -31.06 1.62
CA LYS A 48 -6.16 -30.05 0.55
C LYS A 48 -5.66 -28.66 0.94
N PHE A 49 -5.51 -28.36 2.23
CA PHE A 49 -5.13 -27.00 2.68
C PHE A 49 -3.76 -26.55 2.15
N LYS A 50 -2.81 -27.49 2.02
CA LYS A 50 -1.44 -27.22 1.53
C LYS A 50 -1.40 -26.63 0.12
N THR A 51 -2.37 -26.99 -0.73
CA THR A 51 -2.45 -26.45 -2.08
C THR A 51 -2.78 -24.96 -2.05
N GLY A 52 -3.77 -24.56 -1.25
CA GLY A 52 -4.13 -23.15 -1.09
C GLY A 52 -3.02 -22.34 -0.40
N GLU A 53 -2.36 -22.94 0.59
CA GLU A 53 -1.18 -22.35 1.24
C GLU A 53 -0.04 -22.10 0.24
N ALA A 54 0.29 -23.09 -0.61
CA ALA A 54 1.31 -22.93 -1.64
C ALA A 54 0.96 -21.82 -2.63
N GLU A 55 -0.29 -21.75 -3.09
CA GLU A 55 -0.74 -20.70 -4.00
C GLU A 55 -0.68 -19.28 -3.41
N ILE A 56 -0.91 -19.14 -2.10
CA ILE A 56 -0.73 -17.88 -1.38
C ILE A 56 0.75 -17.54 -1.32
N ASN A 57 1.60 -18.49 -0.91
CA ASN A 57 3.04 -18.27 -0.79
C ASN A 57 3.67 -17.86 -2.13
N ASP A 58 3.28 -18.50 -3.23
CA ASP A 58 3.74 -18.14 -4.58
C ASP A 58 3.27 -16.73 -4.98
N ALA A 59 2.03 -16.37 -4.66
CA ALA A 59 1.53 -15.03 -4.94
C ALA A 59 2.25 -13.96 -4.10
N LEU A 60 2.54 -14.24 -2.83
CA LEU A 60 3.33 -13.35 -1.96
C LEU A 60 4.77 -13.19 -2.50
N ALA A 61 5.39 -14.27 -2.99
CA ALA A 61 6.71 -14.24 -3.61
C ALA A 61 6.72 -13.41 -4.92
N ASP A 62 5.63 -13.43 -5.70
CA ASP A 62 5.45 -12.59 -6.89
C ASP A 62 5.11 -11.12 -6.53
N GLY A 63 5.03 -10.77 -5.24
CA GLY A 63 4.82 -9.39 -4.78
C GLY A 63 3.35 -8.98 -4.70
N PHE A 64 2.42 -9.94 -4.63
CA PHE A 64 1.07 -9.64 -4.16
C PHE A 64 1.06 -9.37 -2.65
N GLU A 65 0.18 -8.49 -2.22
CA GLU A 65 -0.08 -8.18 -0.81
C GLU A 65 -1.50 -8.67 -0.43
N VAL A 66 -1.69 -9.13 0.80
CA VAL A 66 -3.02 -9.51 1.31
C VAL A 66 -3.86 -8.27 1.53
N ILE A 67 -5.05 -8.22 0.92
CA ILE A 67 -6.02 -7.12 1.08
C ILE A 67 -7.05 -7.48 2.14
N ARG A 68 -7.64 -8.67 2.03
CA ARG A 68 -8.75 -9.11 2.86
C ARG A 68 -8.90 -10.62 2.78
N ASP A 69 -9.31 -11.24 3.87
CA ASP A 69 -9.77 -12.61 3.93
C ASP A 69 -11.29 -12.67 4.15
N PHE A 70 -11.90 -13.75 3.67
CA PHE A 70 -13.30 -14.07 3.82
C PHE A 70 -13.41 -15.49 4.38
N GLU A 71 -13.96 -15.61 5.58
CA GLU A 71 -14.25 -16.90 6.19
C GLU A 71 -15.40 -17.60 5.45
N THR A 72 -15.26 -18.90 5.26
CA THR A 72 -16.28 -19.78 4.68
C THR A 72 -16.47 -21.00 5.58
N GLY A 73 -17.59 -21.71 5.45
CA GLY A 73 -17.86 -22.89 6.28
C GLY A 73 -16.85 -24.03 6.12
N GLY A 74 -16.00 -24.01 5.09
CA GLY A 74 -15.00 -25.05 4.81
C GLY A 74 -13.56 -24.52 4.69
N GLY A 75 -13.29 -23.28 5.06
CA GLY A 75 -11.97 -22.66 4.89
C GLY A 75 -12.02 -21.15 4.72
N ILE A 76 -11.05 -20.57 4.03
CA ILE A 76 -10.96 -19.12 3.79
C ILE A 76 -10.75 -18.80 2.32
N VAL A 77 -11.19 -17.62 1.88
CA VAL A 77 -10.82 -17.04 0.60
C VAL A 77 -10.04 -15.76 0.85
N MET A 78 -8.78 -15.70 0.39
CA MET A 78 -7.93 -14.51 0.52
C MET A 78 -7.93 -13.71 -0.78
N ALA A 79 -8.29 -12.44 -0.69
CA ALA A 79 -8.10 -11.44 -1.73
C ALA A 79 -6.69 -10.86 -1.64
N LEU A 80 -5.93 -11.03 -2.70
CA LEU A 80 -4.56 -10.56 -2.87
C LEU A 80 -4.52 -9.49 -3.95
N GLY A 81 -3.71 -8.46 -3.77
CA GLY A 81 -3.50 -7.40 -4.76
C GLY A 81 -2.04 -7.09 -4.99
N LYS A 82 -1.64 -6.94 -6.25
CA LYS A 82 -0.31 -6.49 -6.67
C LYS A 82 -0.37 -4.99 -6.96
N TRP A 83 0.60 -4.25 -6.44
CA TRP A 83 0.62 -2.79 -6.52
C TRP A 83 1.92 -2.29 -7.15
N GLU A 84 1.82 -1.47 -8.20
CA GLU A 84 2.99 -0.75 -8.74
C GLU A 84 3.16 0.60 -8.04
N ARG A 85 4.39 0.89 -7.62
CA ARG A 85 4.79 2.26 -7.27
C ARG A 85 5.02 3.03 -8.55
N LYS A 86 4.33 4.18 -8.71
CA LYS A 86 4.55 5.08 -9.85
C LYS A 86 6.02 5.52 -9.99
N ASP A 87 6.78 5.48 -8.89
CA ASP A 87 8.16 5.95 -8.83
C ASP A 87 9.20 4.95 -9.37
N GLU A 88 8.81 3.69 -9.62
CA GLU A 88 9.73 2.63 -10.07
C GLU A 88 9.95 2.57 -11.59
N LYS A 89 9.16 3.30 -12.38
CA LYS A 89 9.33 3.35 -13.84
C LYS A 89 10.51 4.22 -14.31
N VAL A 90 11.42 4.64 -13.44
CA VAL A 90 12.54 5.57 -13.78
C VAL A 90 13.93 4.90 -13.77
N LYS A 91 14.06 3.56 -13.72
CA LYS A 91 15.41 2.95 -13.66
C LYS A 91 15.79 1.88 -14.69
N ASN A 92 15.04 1.69 -15.77
CA ASN A 92 15.46 0.76 -16.83
C ASN A 92 15.55 1.45 -18.20
N GLY A 93 16.60 2.26 -18.42
CA GLY A 93 16.81 2.86 -19.73
C GLY A 93 17.92 3.90 -19.88
N TRP A 94 19.07 3.76 -19.20
CA TRP A 94 20.32 4.34 -19.72
C TRP A 94 21.54 3.62 -19.12
N THR A 95 22.06 2.65 -19.85
CA THR A 95 23.49 2.35 -19.84
C THR A 95 23.94 2.46 -21.29
N LYS A 96 24.79 3.46 -21.50
CA LYS A 96 25.44 3.84 -22.74
C LYS A 96 26.54 2.85 -23.10
#